data_AF-A0A534WLW4-F1
#
_entry.id   AF-A0A534WLW4-F1
#
_cell.length_a   1.000
_cell.length_b   1.000
_cell.length_c   1.000
_cell.angle_alpha   90.00
_cell.angle_beta   90.00
_cell.angle_gamma   90.00
#
_symmetry.space_group_name_H-M   'P 1'
#
loop_
_entity.id
_entity.type
_entity.pdbx_description
1 polymer ?
#
loop_
_entity_poly.entity_id
_entity_poly.type
_entity_poly.pdbx_seq_one_letter_code
_entity_poly.pdbx_strand_id
1 'polypeptide(L)'
;MARSLRIKFALMGGLFVALLVMSLVLSSFYKATARVKTLIIPPDIVACETDQDCRVSNQIACCPCEAGGGQGAINKRMRLPLKNFLEGACRKRVPCVDISACRDDLTPVCRDNVCTVITPQRT
;
A
#
# COMPACT_ATOMS: atom_id res chain seq x y z
N MET A 1 47.88 29.52 -14.66
CA MET A 1 47.43 28.10 -14.69
C MET A 1 46.86 27.59 -13.35
N ALA A 2 47.42 27.95 -12.19
CA ALA A 2 46.98 27.44 -10.88
C ALA A 2 45.52 27.77 -10.46
N ARG A 3 44.97 28.91 -10.87
CA ARG A 3 43.59 29.32 -10.51
C ARG A 3 42.52 28.48 -11.21
N SER A 4 42.72 28.15 -12.48
CA SER A 4 41.82 27.27 -13.25
C SER A 4 41.82 25.84 -12.70
N LEU A 5 42.98 25.35 -12.25
CA LEU A 5 43.11 24.01 -11.66
C LEU A 5 42.34 23.90 -10.33
N ARG A 6 42.46 24.91 -9.45
CA ARG A 6 41.72 24.97 -8.17
C ARG A 6 40.20 25.02 -8.36
N ILE A 7 39.74 25.75 -9.38
CA ILE A 7 38.30 25.82 -9.72
C ILE A 7 37.78 24.47 -10.21
N LYS A 8 38.55 23.76 -11.06
CA LYS A 8 38.20 22.41 -11.52
C LYS A 8 38.14 21.39 -10.38
N PHE A 9 39.09 21.46 -9.42
CA PHE A 9 39.06 20.60 -8.24
C PHE A 9 37.87 20.90 -7.32
N ALA A 10 37.52 22.19 -7.13
CA ALA A 10 36.34 22.57 -6.36
C ALA A 10 35.03 22.10 -7.02
N LEU A 11 34.92 22.21 -8.35
CA LEU A 11 33.77 21.71 -9.12
C LEU A 11 33.64 20.18 -9.05
N MET A 12 34.74 19.45 -9.24
CA MET A 12 34.75 17.99 -9.10
C MET A 12 34.40 17.54 -7.68
N GLY A 13 34.95 18.23 -6.65
CA GLY A 13 34.61 17.96 -5.26
C GLY A 13 33.14 18.22 -4.95
N GLY A 14 32.59 19.34 -5.42
CA GLY A 14 31.17 19.66 -5.26
C GLY A 14 30.26 18.66 -5.96
N LEU A 15 30.60 18.23 -7.17
CA LEU A 15 29.87 17.19 -7.91
C LEU A 15 29.88 15.86 -7.15
N PHE A 16 31.05 15.45 -6.64
CA PHE A 16 31.19 14.21 -5.88
C PHE A 16 30.34 14.21 -4.60
N VAL A 17 30.36 15.33 -3.85
CA VAL A 17 29.53 15.50 -2.66
C VAL A 17 28.04 15.47 -3.02
N ALA A 18 27.63 16.13 -4.11
CA ALA A 18 26.23 16.10 -4.57
C ALA A 18 25.77 14.68 -4.95
N LEU A 19 26.61 13.91 -5.64
CA LEU A 19 26.33 12.51 -5.99
C LEU A 19 26.24 11.62 -4.74
N LEU A 20 27.12 11.82 -3.75
CA LEU A 20 27.05 11.12 -2.47
C LEU A 20 25.75 11.42 -1.71
N VAL A 21 25.34 12.68 -1.65
CA VAL A 21 24.06 13.05 -1.01
C VAL A 21 22.88 12.44 -1.76
N MET A 22 22.85 12.52 -3.09
CA MET A 22 21.80 11.90 -3.91
C MET A 22 21.69 10.40 -3.69
N SER A 23 22.81 9.68 -3.66
CA SER A 23 22.83 8.23 -3.43
C SER A 23 22.35 7.84 -2.03
N LEU A 24 22.67 8.61 -1.00
CA LEU A 24 22.15 8.41 0.37
C LEU A 24 20.63 8.63 0.43
N VAL A 25 20.14 9.70 -0.20
CA VAL A 25 18.70 9.97 -0.29
C VAL A 25 17.99 8.84 -1.02
N LEU A 26 18.44 8.49 -2.22
CA LEU A 26 17.88 7.39 -3.02
C LEU A 26 17.86 6.07 -2.25
N SER A 27 18.93 5.72 -1.54
CA SER A 27 18.99 4.49 -0.72
C SER A 27 17.98 4.49 0.41
N SER A 28 17.75 5.64 1.05
CA SER A 28 16.74 5.79 2.11
C SER A 28 15.33 5.57 1.56
N PHE A 29 15.00 6.21 0.43
CA PHE A 29 13.71 6.02 -0.24
C PHE A 29 13.52 4.59 -0.73
N TYR A 30 14.55 3.97 -1.31
CA TYR A 30 14.49 2.58 -1.79
C TYR A 30 14.24 1.60 -0.65
N LYS A 31 14.86 1.82 0.52
CA LYS A 31 14.64 0.97 1.70
C LYS A 31 13.23 1.11 2.28
N ALA A 32 12.60 2.27 2.12
CA ALA A 32 11.22 2.52 2.51
C ALA A 32 10.21 1.89 1.53
N THR A 33 10.45 1.97 0.22
CA THR A 33 9.56 1.42 -0.82
C THR A 33 9.74 -0.08 -1.06
N ALA A 34 10.96 -0.63 -0.90
CA ALA A 34 11.22 -2.07 -1.04
C ALA A 34 10.55 -2.94 0.05
N ARG A 35 9.95 -2.32 1.08
CA ARG A 35 9.14 -3.02 2.10
C ARG A 35 7.66 -3.14 1.74
N VAL A 36 7.24 -2.71 0.56
CA VAL A 36 5.86 -2.97 0.11
C VAL A 36 5.78 -4.41 -0.37
N LYS A 37 5.67 -5.36 0.57
CA LYS A 37 5.18 -6.70 0.24
C LYS A 37 3.74 -6.55 -0.21
N THR A 38 3.47 -6.85 -1.46
CA THR A 38 2.09 -7.01 -1.96
C THR A 38 1.43 -8.14 -1.18
N LEU A 39 0.51 -7.78 -0.30
CA LEU A 39 -0.32 -8.73 0.42
C LEU A 39 -1.32 -9.33 -0.58
N ILE A 40 -1.12 -10.59 -0.94
CA ILE A 40 -2.07 -11.32 -1.80
C ILE A 40 -3.11 -11.95 -0.88
N ILE A 41 -4.36 -11.50 -0.99
CA ILE A 41 -5.47 -12.04 -0.23
C ILE A 41 -5.83 -13.42 -0.82
N PRO A 42 -5.93 -14.47 0.01
CA PRO A 42 -6.40 -15.77 -0.41
C PRO A 42 -7.73 -15.71 -1.20
N PRO A 43 -7.88 -16.44 -2.32
CA PRO A 43 -9.03 -16.33 -3.20
C PRO A 43 -10.35 -16.78 -2.54
N ASP A 44 -10.28 -17.68 -1.57
CA ASP A 44 -11.39 -18.12 -0.72
C ASP A 44 -12.00 -16.97 0.10
N ILE A 45 -11.21 -15.97 0.48
CA ILE A 45 -11.70 -14.81 1.23
C ILE A 45 -12.62 -13.94 0.39
N VAL A 46 -12.38 -13.88 -0.92
CA VAL A 46 -13.15 -13.06 -1.86
C VAL A 46 -14.14 -13.87 -2.67
N ALA A 47 -14.20 -15.19 -2.54
CA ALA A 47 -15.13 -16.03 -3.30
C ALA A 47 -16.61 -15.74 -2.95
N CYS A 48 -17.48 -15.71 -3.94
CA CYS A 48 -18.92 -15.51 -3.75
C CYS A 48 -19.75 -16.26 -4.80
N GLU A 49 -21.02 -16.50 -4.46
CA GLU A 49 -22.04 -16.98 -5.40
C GLU A 49 -23.07 -15.88 -5.70
N THR A 50 -23.37 -15.05 -4.69
CA THR A 50 -24.35 -13.96 -4.79
C THR A 50 -23.83 -12.67 -4.17
N ASP A 51 -24.41 -11.53 -4.56
CA ASP A 51 -24.09 -10.22 -3.96
C ASP A 51 -24.28 -10.22 -2.43
N GLN A 52 -25.23 -11.01 -1.92
CA GLN A 52 -25.53 -11.11 -0.50
C GLN A 52 -24.41 -11.79 0.31
N ASP A 53 -23.52 -12.52 -0.36
CA ASP A 53 -22.35 -13.12 0.29
C ASP A 53 -21.27 -12.08 0.54
N CYS A 54 -21.27 -10.96 -0.18
CA CYS A 54 -20.25 -9.95 -0.09
C CYS A 54 -20.55 -8.87 0.96
N ARG A 55 -19.52 -8.44 1.67
CA ARG A 55 -19.55 -7.32 2.62
C ARG A 55 -18.32 -6.45 2.39
N VAL A 56 -18.48 -5.14 2.53
CA VAL A 56 -17.33 -4.22 2.57
C VAL A 56 -16.57 -4.44 3.88
N SER A 57 -15.27 -4.67 3.77
CA SER A 57 -14.31 -4.66 4.86
C SER A 57 -13.48 -3.39 4.78
N ASN A 58 -13.39 -2.69 5.91
CA ASN A 58 -12.48 -1.55 6.07
C ASN A 58 -11.03 -1.97 6.31
N GLN A 59 -10.75 -3.28 6.30
CA GLN A 59 -9.42 -3.83 6.55
C GLN A 59 -9.17 -5.01 5.61
N ILE A 60 -8.59 -4.71 4.44
CA ILE A 60 -8.06 -5.71 3.48
C ILE A 60 -6.52 -5.67 3.39
N ALA A 61 -5.90 -4.76 4.16
CA ALA A 61 -4.46 -4.62 4.31
C ALA A 61 -4.08 -4.63 5.80
N CYS A 62 -2.79 -4.47 6.11
CA CYS A 62 -2.29 -4.47 7.48
C CYS A 62 -2.84 -3.32 8.35
N CYS A 63 -3.17 -2.19 7.73
CA CYS A 63 -3.83 -1.07 8.40
C CYS A 63 -5.31 -1.03 7.99
N PRO A 64 -6.20 -0.52 8.85
CA PRO A 64 -7.56 -0.18 8.44
C PRO A 64 -7.54 1.04 7.49
N CYS A 65 -8.60 1.22 6.69
CA CYS A 65 -8.70 2.29 5.69
C CYS A 65 -8.50 3.70 6.29
N GLU A 66 -9.01 3.94 7.49
CA GLU A 66 -8.92 5.21 8.20
C GLU A 66 -7.46 5.54 8.53
N ALA A 67 -6.66 4.51 8.80
CA ALA A 67 -5.24 4.60 9.10
C ALA A 67 -4.34 4.30 7.88
N GLY A 68 -4.86 4.56 6.67
CA GLY A 68 -4.10 4.51 5.42
C GLY A 68 -3.92 3.12 4.81
N GLY A 69 -4.75 2.17 5.24
CA GLY A 69 -4.85 0.86 4.62
C GLY A 69 -5.82 0.79 3.45
N GLY A 70 -6.15 -0.44 3.07
CA GLY A 70 -7.10 -0.74 2.00
C GLY A 70 -8.48 -1.09 2.52
N GLN A 71 -9.50 -0.72 1.74
CA GLN A 71 -10.88 -1.17 1.85
C GLN A 71 -11.27 -2.02 0.62
N GLY A 72 -12.16 -2.99 0.79
CA GLY A 72 -12.61 -3.84 -0.31
C GLY A 72 -13.76 -4.77 0.08
N ALA A 73 -14.26 -5.55 -0.88
CA ALA A 73 -15.33 -6.52 -0.64
C ALA A 73 -14.75 -7.90 -0.35
N ILE A 74 -15.33 -8.59 0.63
CA ILE A 74 -14.96 -9.95 1.01
C ILE A 74 -16.23 -10.78 1.23
N ASN A 75 -16.09 -12.10 1.21
CA ASN A 75 -17.15 -12.99 1.67
C ASN A 75 -17.39 -12.77 3.17
N LYS A 76 -18.65 -12.52 3.54
CA LYS A 76 -19.05 -12.25 4.93
C LYS A 76 -18.65 -13.36 5.91
N ARG A 77 -18.60 -14.61 5.45
CA ARG A 77 -18.20 -15.78 6.26
C ARG A 77 -16.69 -15.81 6.53
N MET A 78 -15.90 -15.16 5.67
CA MET A 78 -14.44 -15.18 5.69
C MET A 78 -13.82 -14.04 6.51
N ARG A 79 -14.65 -13.26 7.22
CA ARG A 79 -14.17 -12.16 8.08
C ARG A 79 -13.15 -12.62 9.13
N LEU A 80 -13.42 -13.75 9.81
CA LEU A 80 -12.51 -14.28 10.82
C LEU A 80 -11.22 -14.88 10.20
N PRO A 81 -11.30 -15.70 9.14
CA PRO A 81 -10.12 -16.11 8.37
C PRO A 81 -9.24 -14.96 7.90
N LEU A 82 -9.84 -13.88 7.36
CA LEU A 82 -9.11 -12.69 6.94
C LEU A 82 -8.37 -12.04 8.10
N LYS A 83 -9.02 -11.87 9.25
CA LYS A 83 -8.38 -11.32 10.45
C LYS A 83 -7.13 -12.15 10.83
N ASN A 84 -7.26 -13.46 10.89
CA ASN A 84 -6.16 -14.35 11.26
C ASN A 84 -5.02 -14.31 10.23
N PHE A 85 -5.37 -14.25 8.93
CA PHE A 85 -4.41 -14.08 7.86
C PHE A 85 -3.61 -12.77 8.00
N LEU A 86 -4.31 -11.66 8.25
CA LEU A 86 -3.70 -10.35 8.44
C LEU A 86 -2.80 -10.30 9.69
N GLU A 87 -3.24 -10.87 10.81
CA GLU A 87 -2.42 -10.97 12.03
C GLU A 87 -1.11 -11.74 11.78
N GLY A 88 -1.16 -12.80 10.97
CA GLY A 88 0.02 -13.57 10.56
C GLY A 88 0.91 -12.85 9.54
N ALA A 89 0.31 -12.24 8.52
CA ALA A 89 1.03 -11.62 7.41
C ALA A 89 1.69 -10.29 7.81
N CYS A 90 1.06 -9.52 8.69
CA CYS A 90 1.47 -8.17 9.08
C CYS A 90 2.42 -8.13 10.27
N ARG A 91 3.02 -9.27 10.65
CA ARG A 91 3.96 -9.43 11.78
C ARG A 91 4.84 -8.19 11.98
N LYS A 92 4.67 -7.54 13.15
CA LYS A 92 5.27 -6.27 13.60
C LYS A 92 4.96 -5.05 12.71
N ARG A 93 3.84 -4.40 13.06
CA ARG A 93 3.51 -2.97 12.93
C ARG A 93 4.19 -2.26 11.76
N VAL A 94 3.64 -2.44 10.57
CA VAL A 94 3.72 -1.37 9.56
C VAL A 94 3.09 -0.13 10.22
N PRO A 95 3.80 1.01 10.32
CA PRO A 95 3.22 2.21 10.88
C PRO A 95 2.03 2.64 10.02
N CYS A 96 0.85 2.66 10.61
CA CYS A 96 -0.35 3.16 9.95
C CYS A 96 -0.31 4.69 9.95
N VAL A 97 -0.57 5.29 8.79
CA VAL A 97 -0.56 6.75 8.61
C VAL A 97 -2.02 7.17 8.54
N ASP A 98 -2.47 8.00 9.49
CA ASP A 98 -3.83 8.53 9.46
C ASP A 98 -3.99 9.46 8.25
N ILE A 99 -4.71 8.98 7.24
CA ILE A 99 -4.98 9.70 5.99
C ILE A 99 -6.46 9.70 5.63
N SER A 100 -7.33 9.08 6.46
CA SER A 100 -8.78 9.03 6.24
C SER A 100 -9.16 8.64 4.79
N ALA A 101 -8.63 7.52 4.29
CA ALA A 101 -8.85 7.06 2.91
C ALA A 101 -10.14 6.23 2.73
N CYS A 102 -10.95 6.08 3.79
CA CYS A 102 -12.16 5.28 3.74
C CYS A 102 -13.27 5.97 2.92
N ARG A 103 -14.06 5.17 2.20
CA ARG A 103 -15.21 5.67 1.43
C ARG A 103 -16.48 4.95 1.86
N ASP A 104 -17.54 5.73 2.01
CA ASP A 104 -18.85 5.24 2.43
C ASP A 104 -19.78 4.90 1.25
N ASP A 105 -19.38 5.24 0.03
CA ASP A 105 -20.18 5.06 -1.20
C ASP A 105 -19.89 3.73 -1.92
N LEU A 106 -19.21 2.78 -1.27
CA LEU A 106 -18.89 1.48 -1.86
C LEU A 106 -20.04 0.49 -1.75
N THR A 107 -20.42 -0.10 -2.88
CA THR A 107 -21.40 -1.20 -2.93
C THR A 107 -20.68 -2.52 -3.21
N PRO A 108 -20.80 -3.54 -2.34
CA PRO A 108 -20.23 -4.86 -2.59
C PRO A 108 -21.09 -5.63 -3.59
N VAL A 109 -20.47 -6.23 -4.60
CA VAL A 109 -21.14 -7.08 -5.60
C VAL A 109 -20.32 -8.33 -5.87
N CYS A 110 -20.99 -9.40 -6.26
CA CYS A 110 -20.38 -10.62 -6.75
C CYS A 110 -20.25 -10.54 -8.26
N ARG A 111 -19.02 -10.44 -8.76
CA ARG A 111 -18.73 -10.44 -10.20
C ARG A 111 -17.71 -11.51 -10.49
N ASP A 112 -17.99 -12.37 -11.46
CA ASP A 112 -17.11 -13.47 -11.86
C ASP A 112 -16.72 -14.39 -10.68
N ASN A 113 -17.68 -14.65 -9.77
CA ASN A 113 -17.50 -15.40 -8.52
C ASN A 113 -16.52 -14.78 -7.51
N VAL A 114 -16.25 -13.48 -7.64
CA VAL A 114 -15.37 -12.71 -6.75
C VAL A 114 -16.10 -11.48 -6.21
N CYS A 115 -16.04 -11.29 -4.90
CA CYS A 115 -16.50 -10.10 -4.21
C CYS A 115 -15.64 -8.91 -4.65
N THR A 116 -16.27 -7.93 -5.27
CA THR A 116 -15.66 -6.68 -5.68
C THR A 116 -16.49 -5.50 -5.21
N VAL A 117 -15.90 -4.30 -5.20
CA VAL A 117 -16.60 -3.06 -4.89
C VAL A 117 -16.88 -2.32 -6.19
N ILE A 118 -18.09 -1.80 -6.32
CA ILE A 118 -18.45 -0.82 -7.35
C ILE A 118 -18.71 0.52 -6.69
N THR A 119 -18.34 1.59 -7.39
CA THR A 119 -18.69 2.95 -7.01
C THR A 119 -19.90 3.38 -7.82
N PRO A 120 -20.92 4.01 -7.23
CA PRO A 120 -22.01 4.60 -8.00
C PRO A 120 -21.40 5.59 -9.00
N GLN A 121 -21.73 5.45 -10.28
CA GLN A 121 -21.29 6.42 -11.28
C GLN A 121 -21.96 7.74 -10.94
N ARG A 122 -21.15 8.78 -10.67
CA ARG A 122 -21.64 10.17 -10.68
C ARG A 122 -22.17 10.43 -12.08
N THR A 123 -23.48 10.51 -12.19
CA THR A 123 -24.17 11.07 -13.36
C THR A 123 -24.17 12.59 -13.28
#